data_AF-A0A8D5FUF1-F1
#
_entry.id   AF-A0A8D5FUF1-F1
#
_cell.length_a   1.000
_cell.length_b   1.000
_cell.length_c   1.000
_cell.angle_alpha   90.00
_cell.angle_beta   90.00
_cell.angle_gamma   90.00
#
_symmetry.space_group_name_H-M   'P 1'
#
loop_
_entity.id
_entity.type
_entity.pdbx_description
1 polymer ?
#
loop_
_entity_poly.entity_id
_entity_poly.type
_entity_poly.pdbx_seq_one_letter_code
_entity_poly.pdbx_strand_id
1 'polypeptide(L)' 'MTQHYSASPAASRFKLFHELMQHKVRHILLISTPYEAWIMEQDCRLSEQIVHEYSGLNLSHPPG' A
#
# COMPACT_ATOMS: atom_id res chain seq x y z
N MET A 1 26.63 30.68 1.82
CA MET A 1 26.31 29.47 1.02
C MET A 1 25.70 28.46 1.98
N THR A 2 24.39 28.55 2.22
CA THR A 2 23.65 27.60 3.08
C THR A 2 22.17 27.67 2.70
N GLN A 3 21.76 26.87 1.71
CA GLN A 3 20.34 26.69 1.42
C GLN A 3 19.75 25.80 2.52
N HIS A 4 18.93 26.38 3.39
CA HIS A 4 18.07 25.62 4.30
C HIS A 4 17.03 24.87 3.46
N TYR A 5 17.26 23.59 3.20
CA TYR A 5 16.28 22.70 2.59
C TYR A 5 15.16 22.44 3.60
N SER A 6 14.15 23.30 3.62
CA SER A 6 12.90 23.03 4.32
C SER A 6 12.26 21.81 3.64
N ALA A 7 12.29 20.66 4.32
CA ALA A 7 11.67 19.45 3.79
C ALA A 7 10.21 19.75 3.38
N SER A 8 9.85 19.35 2.16
CA SER A 8 8.49 19.51 1.64
C SER A 8 7.45 18.99 2.67
N PRO A 9 6.31 19.68 2.86
CA PRO A 9 5.26 19.23 3.78
C PRO A 9 4.82 17.78 3.54
N ALA A 10 4.88 17.30 2.29
CA ALA A 10 4.59 15.92 1.94
C ALA A 10 5.63 14.92 2.48
N ALA A 11 6.91 15.28 2.42
CA ALA A 11 8.00 14.47 2.97
C ALA A 11 7.92 14.37 4.50
N SER A 12 7.53 15.45 5.17
CA SER A 12 7.29 15.47 6.63
C SER A 12 6.17 14.52 7.04
N ARG A 13 5.03 14.54 6.31
CA ARG A 13 3.91 13.61 6.56
C ARG A 13 4.29 12.16 6.32
N PHE A 14 5.02 11.86 5.23
CA PHE A 14 5.48 10.50 4.98
C PHE A 14 6.38 9.97 6.11
N LYS A 15 7.27 10.82 6.62
CA LYS A 15 8.15 10.49 7.75
C LYS A 15 7.34 10.21 9.03
N LEU A 16 6.35 11.05 9.33
CA LEU A 16 5.46 10.84 10.47
C LEU A 16 4.67 9.53 10.37
N PHE A 17 4.08 9.22 9.21
CA PHE A 17 3.38 7.95 9.02
C PHE A 17 4.31 6.74 9.13
N HIS A 18 5.54 6.86 8.61
CA HIS A 18 6.55 5.83 8.75
C HIS A 18 6.94 5.57 10.22
N GLU A 19 7.06 6.64 11.02
CA GLU A 19 7.35 6.55 12.46
C GLU A 19 6.20 5.94 13.26
N LEU A 20 4.94 6.18 12.86
CA LEU A 20 3.75 5.61 13.50
C LEU A 20 3.52 4.12 13.14
N MET A 21 3.99 3.67 11.98
CA MET A 21 3.87 2.27 11.53
C MET A 21 4.99 1.38 12.07
N GLN A 22 5.05 1.22 13.40
CA GLN A 22 6.07 0.38 14.06
C GLN A 22 6.05 -1.09 13.60
N HIS A 23 4.88 -1.60 13.21
CA HIS A 23 4.72 -2.93 12.64
C HIS A 23 4.11 -2.84 11.24
N LYS A 24 4.87 -3.28 10.23
CA LYS A 24 4.39 -3.32 8.85
C LYS A 24 3.61 -4.60 8.58
N VAL A 25 2.39 -4.47 8.08
CA VAL A 25 1.62 -5.61 7.55
C VAL A 25 2.28 -6.06 6.25
N ARG A 26 2.81 -7.28 6.25
CA ARG A 26 3.51 -7.87 5.08
C ARG A 26 2.73 -9.00 4.42
N HIS A 27 1.82 -9.62 5.16
CA HIS A 27 1.05 -10.77 4.74
C HIS A 27 -0.42 -10.51 5.06
N ILE A 28 -1.28 -10.76 4.07
CA ILE A 28 -2.73 -10.67 4.21
C ILE A 28 -3.29 -12.02 3.81
N LEU A 29 -4.09 -12.62 4.69
CA LEU A 29 -4.83 -13.85 4.37
C LEU A 29 -6.26 -13.47 4.01
N LEU A 30 -6.64 -13.74 2.77
CA LEU A 30 -8.03 -13.64 2.33
C LEU A 30 -8.75 -14.96 2.64
N ILE A 31 -9.94 -14.88 3.24
CA ILE A 31 -10.81 -16.03 3.52
C ILE A 31 -12.10 -15.82 2.74
N SER A 32 -12.47 -16.79 1.91
CA SER A 32 -13.69 -16.75 1.10
C SER A 32 -14.31 -18.14 0.98
N THR A 33 -15.59 -18.18 0.62
CA THR A 33 -16.22 -19.43 0.19
C THR A 33 -15.66 -19.90 -1.15
N PRO A 34 -15.76 -21.19 -1.51
CA PRO A 34 -15.31 -21.67 -2.83
C PRO A 34 -15.95 -20.92 -4.00
N TYR A 35 -17.21 -20.53 -3.87
CA TYR A 35 -17.92 -19.77 -4.91
C TYR A 35 -17.37 -18.36 -5.08
N GLU A 36 -17.13 -17.64 -3.98
CA GLU A 36 -16.52 -16.31 -4.01
C GLU A 36 -15.08 -16.36 -4.51
N ALA A 37 -14.29 -17.34 -4.08
CA ALA A 37 -12.93 -17.54 -4.59
C ALA A 37 -12.91 -17.70 -6.11
N TRP A 38 -13.83 -18.50 -6.66
CA TRP A 38 -13.96 -18.70 -8.10
C TRP A 38 -14.32 -17.39 -8.82
N ILE A 39 -15.28 -16.60 -8.30
CA ILE A 39 -15.61 -15.30 -8.87
C ILE A 39 -14.41 -14.37 -8.86
N MET A 40 -13.70 -14.29 -7.73
CA MET A 40 -12.56 -13.41 -7.55
C MET A 40 -11.39 -13.75 -8.47
N GLU A 41 -11.15 -15.04 -8.72
CA GLU A 41 -10.12 -15.52 -9.64
C GLU A 41 -10.44 -15.16 -11.10
N GLN A 42 -11.71 -15.21 -11.50
CA GLN A 42 -12.12 -14.87 -12.86
C GLN A 42 -12.14 -13.36 -13.13
N ASP A 43 -12.48 -12.55 -12.13
CA ASP A 43 -12.72 -11.11 -12.33
C ASP A 43 -11.39 -10.30 -12.32
N CYS A 44 -10.30 -10.80 -11.73
CA CYS A 44 -8.99 -10.11 -11.56
C CYS A 44 -9.05 -8.70 -10.89
N ARG A 45 -10.24 -8.16 -10.63
CA ARG A 45 -10.47 -6.79 -10.15
C ARG A 45 -9.81 -6.54 -8.81
N LEU A 46 -9.83 -7.51 -7.89
CA LEU A 46 -9.21 -7.31 -6.59
C LEU A 46 -7.70 -7.07 -6.72
N SER A 47 -7.00 -7.91 -7.49
CA SER A 47 -5.56 -7.74 -7.72
C SER A 47 -5.23 -6.42 -8.42
N GLU A 48 -6.00 -6.05 -9.44
CA GLU A 48 -5.80 -4.80 -10.18
C GLU A 48 -6.05 -3.57 -9.30
N GLN A 49 -7.11 -3.59 -8.48
CA GLN A 49 -7.41 -2.52 -7.54
C GLN A 49 -6.31 -2.37 -6.48
N ILE A 50 -5.78 -3.48 -5.95
CA ILE A 50 -4.64 -3.45 -5.02
C ILE A 50 -3.44 -2.80 -5.70
N VAL A 51 -3.04 -3.25 -6.90
CA VAL A 51 -1.88 -2.68 -7.61
C VAL A 51 -2.07 -1.19 -7.91
N HIS A 52 -3.27 -0.79 -8.32
CA HIS A 52 -3.61 0.60 -8.60
C HIS A 52 -3.48 1.49 -7.36
N GLU A 53 -4.05 1.07 -6.24
CA GLU A 53 -4.00 1.82 -4.97
C GLU A 53 -2.56 1.94 -4.45
N TYR A 54 -1.77 0.87 -4.53
CA TYR A 54 -0.35 0.88 -4.15
C TYR A 54 0.46 1.87 -4.99
N SER A 55 0.19 1.92 -6.30
CA SER A 55 0.81 2.88 -7.21
C SER A 55 0.42 4.32 -6.86
N GLY A 56 -0.85 4.57 -6.53
CA GLY A 56 -1.33 5.88 -6.08
C GLY A 56 -0.72 6.36 -4.75
N LEU A 57 -0.35 5.43 -3.88
CA LEU A 57 0.26 5.70 -2.57
C LEU A 57 1.80 5.74 -2.59
N ASN A 58 2.45 5.58 -3.76
CA ASN A 58 3.90 5.38 -3.89
C ASN A 58 4.45 4.22 -3.05
N LEU A 59 3.64 3.17 -2.87
CA LEU A 59 4.03 1.95 -2.17
C LEU A 59 4.49 0.92 -3.20
N SER A 60 5.77 0.57 -3.19
CA SER A 60 6.37 -0.31 -4.20
C SER A 60 6.18 -1.81 -3.96
N HIS A 61 5.61 -2.20 -2.81
CA HIS A 61 5.53 -3.59 -2.39
C HIS A 61 4.14 -3.92 -1.84
N PRO A 62 3.21 -4.42 -2.68
CA PRO A 62 1.99 -5.05 -2.17
C PRO A 62 2.35 -6.27 -1.31
N PRO A 63 1.57 -6.57 -0.26
CA PRO A 63 1.74 -7.79 0.52
C PRO A 63 1.57 -8.98 -0.43
N GLY A 64 2.59 -9.84 -0.43
CA GLY A 64 2.60 -11.09 -1.19
C GLY A 64 1.84 -12.20 -0.48
#